data_AF-A0A3D2JLH7-F1
#
_entry.id   AF-A0A3D2JLH7-F1
#
_cell.length_a   1.000
_cell.length_b   1.000
_cell.length_c   1.000
_cell.angle_alpha   90.00
_cell.angle_beta   90.00
_cell.angle_gamma   90.00
#
_symmetry.space_group_name_H-M   'P 1'
#
loop_
_entity.id
_entity.type
_entity.pdbx_description
1 polymer ?
#
loop_
_entity_poly.entity_id
_entity_poly.type
_entity_poly.pdbx_seq_one_letter_code
_entity_poly.pdbx_strand_id
1 'polypeptide(L)'
;MSRAKSAQLFSDAKSIIPGGVNSPARAWGSVGGDPIFFKKASRSRVWDVDDNELIDYVCSWGPMILGHAHPVVIDAAVGAARSGTSFGAPTELEVEMARRVVDAVPS
;
A
#
# COMPACT_ATOMS: atom_id res chain seq x y z
N MET A 1 6.15 18.80 13.03
CA MET A 1 6.62 17.98 11.88
C MET A 1 6.35 18.76 10.61
N SER A 2 7.37 19.02 9.78
CA SER A 2 7.18 19.71 8.51
C SER A 2 6.44 18.79 7.52
N ARG A 3 5.57 19.36 6.69
CA ARG A 3 4.78 18.65 5.66
C ARG A 3 4.76 19.40 4.33
N ALA A 4 5.78 20.21 4.07
CA ALA A 4 5.82 21.13 2.94
C ALA A 4 5.79 20.39 1.59
N LYS A 5 6.53 19.28 1.48
CA LYS A 5 6.55 18.46 0.26
C LYS A 5 5.23 17.72 0.07
N SER A 6 4.62 17.23 1.15
CA SER A 6 3.27 16.65 1.09
C SER A 6 2.23 17.66 0.58
N ALA A 7 2.25 18.90 1.10
CA ALA A 7 1.34 19.96 0.66
C ALA A 7 1.53 20.34 -0.81
N GLN A 8 2.79 20.46 -1.26
CA GLN A 8 3.09 20.70 -2.67
C GLN A 8 2.56 19.58 -3.58
N LEU A 9 2.86 18.32 -3.24
CA LEU A 9 2.38 17.16 -4.01
C LEU A 9 0.85 17.09 -4.05
N PHE A 10 0.17 17.46 -2.96
CA PHE A 10 -1.29 17.49 -2.95
C PHE A 10 -1.85 18.61 -3.84
N SER A 11 -1.22 19.79 -3.84
CA SER A 11 -1.56 20.88 -4.76
C SER A 11 -1.41 20.43 -6.22
N ASP A 12 -0.29 19.80 -6.54
CA ASP A 12 -0.03 19.29 -7.89
C ASP A 12 -1.06 18.21 -8.25
N ALA A 13 -1.35 17.27 -7.34
CA ALA A 13 -2.32 16.20 -7.55
C ALA A 13 -3.75 16.72 -7.81
N LYS A 14 -4.20 17.79 -7.11
CA LYS A 14 -5.53 18.39 -7.34
C LYS A 14 -5.73 18.88 -8.78
N SER A 15 -4.65 19.21 -9.49
CA SER A 15 -4.73 19.66 -10.89
C SER A 15 -5.00 18.54 -11.89
N ILE A 16 -4.75 17.28 -11.52
CA ILE A 16 -4.77 16.14 -12.44
C ILE A 16 -5.56 14.92 -11.94
N ILE A 17 -5.91 14.86 -10.66
CA ILE A 17 -6.68 13.78 -10.03
C ILE A 17 -7.89 14.41 -9.32
N PRO A 18 -9.13 13.94 -9.54
CA PRO A 18 -10.30 14.43 -8.82
C PRO A 18 -10.11 14.37 -7.29
N GLY A 19 -10.20 15.52 -6.62
CA GLY A 19 -9.94 15.63 -5.18
C GLY A 19 -8.49 15.37 -4.76
N GLY A 20 -7.55 15.29 -5.72
CA GLY A 20 -6.12 15.02 -5.49
C GLY A 20 -5.81 13.58 -5.05
N VAL A 21 -6.77 12.65 -5.12
CA VAL A 21 -6.61 11.27 -4.62
C VAL A 21 -7.33 10.22 -5.46
N ASN A 22 -6.81 8.99 -5.47
CA ASN A 22 -7.41 7.84 -6.17
C ASN A 22 -8.44 7.06 -5.33
N SER A 23 -8.72 7.50 -4.10
CA SER A 23 -9.75 6.91 -3.23
C SER A 23 -10.20 7.97 -2.21
N PRO A 24 -11.52 8.23 -2.06
CA PRO A 24 -12.02 9.37 -1.26
C PRO A 24 -11.52 9.42 0.19
N ALA A 25 -11.36 8.25 0.83
CA ALA A 25 -10.86 8.17 2.21
C ALA A 25 -9.46 8.80 2.40
N ARG A 26 -8.69 8.93 1.31
CA ARG A 26 -7.35 9.52 1.32
C ARG A 26 -7.37 11.05 1.29
N ALA A 27 -8.49 11.70 0.97
CA ALA A 27 -8.58 13.15 0.84
C ALA A 27 -8.70 13.90 2.18
N TRP A 28 -8.83 13.18 3.30
CA TRP A 28 -8.97 13.74 4.65
C TRP A 28 -10.16 14.68 4.85
N GLY A 29 -11.18 14.64 3.97
CA GLY A 29 -12.35 15.51 4.06
C GLY A 29 -13.11 15.44 5.39
N SER A 30 -13.09 14.29 6.08
CA SER A 30 -13.75 14.11 7.38
C SER A 30 -12.92 14.56 8.58
N VAL A 31 -11.60 14.72 8.44
CA VAL A 31 -10.68 15.06 9.53
C VAL A 31 -10.03 16.43 9.36
N GLY A 32 -10.18 17.04 8.18
CA GLY A 32 -9.59 18.33 7.82
C GLY A 32 -8.10 18.25 7.49
N GLY A 33 -7.57 19.33 6.93
CA GLY A 33 -6.17 19.44 6.51
C GLY A 33 -5.88 18.78 5.15
N ASP A 34 -4.59 18.77 4.80
CA ASP A 34 -4.09 18.13 3.59
C ASP A 34 -3.55 16.72 3.92
N PRO A 35 -3.73 15.74 3.02
CA PRO A 35 -3.25 14.39 3.24
C PRO A 35 -1.73 14.29 3.19
N ILE A 36 -1.23 13.29 3.91
CA ILE A 36 0.19 12.95 3.95
C ILE A 36 0.55 12.07 2.76
N PHE A 37 1.67 12.39 2.10
CA PHE A 37 2.25 11.56 1.05
C PHE A 37 3.35 10.67 1.64
N PHE A 38 3.27 9.36 1.42
CA PHE A 38 4.23 8.38 1.95
C PHE A 38 5.29 7.98 0.91
N LYS A 39 6.55 7.78 1.34
CA LYS A 39 7.65 7.33 0.47
C LYS A 39 8.24 5.98 0.86
N LYS A 40 8.06 5.54 2.09
CA LYS A 40 8.62 4.30 2.61
C LYS A 40 7.73 3.71 3.69
N ALA A 41 7.70 2.40 3.79
CA ALA A 41 7.07 1.68 4.87
C ALA A 41 7.89 0.43 5.22
N SER A 42 7.98 0.08 6.50
CA SER A 42 8.71 -1.10 6.97
C SER A 42 8.23 -1.48 8.37
N ARG A 43 7.93 -2.77 8.58
CA ARG A 43 7.39 -3.30 9.84
C ARG A 43 6.12 -2.52 10.22
N SER A 44 6.04 -1.97 11.43
CA SER A 44 4.90 -1.17 11.91
C SER A 44 5.01 0.32 11.62
N ARG A 45 5.92 0.75 10.75
CA ARG A 45 6.26 2.16 10.56
C ARG A 45 6.18 2.61 9.11
N VAL A 46 5.82 3.87 8.93
CA VAL A 46 5.77 4.57 7.64
C VAL A 46 6.55 5.88 7.73
N TRP A 47 7.14 6.29 6.61
CA TRP A 47 7.83 7.55 6.46
C TRP A 47 7.19 8.34 5.33
N ASP A 48 6.81 9.57 5.63
CA ASP A 48 6.32 10.49 4.61
C ASP A 48 7.44 11.07 3.74
N VAL A 49 7.03 11.78 2.70
CA VAL A 49 7.94 12.44 1.76
C VAL A 49 8.83 13.52 2.40
N ASP A 50 8.46 14.01 3.58
CA ASP A 50 9.16 15.00 4.41
C ASP A 50 10.01 14.32 5.52
N ASP A 51 10.24 13.00 5.44
CA ASP A 51 11.04 12.19 6.37
C ASP A 51 10.48 12.03 7.78
N ASN A 52 9.23 12.42 8.06
CA ASN A 52 8.68 12.14 9.39
C ASN A 52 8.27 10.66 9.50
N GLU A 53 8.69 10.04 10.58
CA GLU A 53 8.38 8.65 10.92
C GLU A 53 7.11 8.57 11.77
N LEU A 54 6.21 7.68 11.41
CA LEU A 54 4.94 7.45 12.10
C LEU A 54 4.76 5.96 12.41
N ILE A 55 4.13 5.65 13.54
CA ILE A 55 3.59 4.31 13.81
C ILE A 55 2.32 4.16 12.99
N ASP A 56 2.23 3.12 12.17
CA ASP A 56 1.10 2.91 11.28
C ASP A 56 0.04 2.01 11.91
N TYR A 57 -1.13 2.59 12.19
CA TYR A 57 -2.34 1.87 12.57
C TYR A 57 -3.35 1.74 11.43
N VAL A 58 -3.10 2.39 10.28
CA VAL A 58 -3.94 2.26 9.08
C VAL A 58 -3.61 0.96 8.36
N CYS A 59 -2.33 0.56 8.33
CA CYS A 59 -1.87 -0.74 7.80
C CYS A 59 -2.38 -1.03 6.38
N SER A 60 -2.39 0.00 5.53
CA SER A 60 -2.98 -0.03 4.19
C SER A 60 -4.45 -0.51 4.16
N TRP A 61 -5.22 -0.20 5.20
CA TRP A 61 -6.60 -0.63 5.39
C TRP A 61 -6.77 -2.13 5.64
N GLY A 62 -5.72 -2.83 6.11
CA GLY A 62 -5.79 -4.23 6.54
C GLY A 62 -4.69 -5.17 6.02
N PRO A 63 -4.27 -5.14 4.74
CA PRO A 63 -3.39 -6.16 4.16
C PRO A 63 -2.02 -6.29 4.84
N MET A 64 -1.55 -5.26 5.54
CA MET A 64 -0.23 -5.24 6.18
C MET A 64 -0.24 -5.90 7.57
N ILE A 65 -0.93 -7.03 7.73
CA ILE A 65 -1.01 -7.77 9.00
C ILE A 65 0.35 -8.27 9.49
N LEU A 66 1.26 -8.60 8.58
CA LEU A 66 2.65 -8.98 8.88
C LEU A 66 3.59 -7.76 8.99
N GLY A 67 3.03 -6.54 8.93
CA GLY A 67 3.78 -5.30 8.75
C GLY A 67 4.21 -5.06 7.30
N HIS A 68 4.67 -3.84 7.05
CA HIS A 68 5.10 -3.39 5.74
C HIS A 68 6.44 -4.01 5.33
N ALA A 69 6.58 -4.28 4.02
CA ALA A 69 7.81 -4.80 3.42
C ALA A 69 8.39 -6.01 4.16
N HIS A 70 7.53 -6.95 4.57
CA HIS A 70 7.95 -8.18 5.23
C HIS A 70 8.92 -8.96 4.30
N PRO A 71 10.13 -9.34 4.73
CA PRO A 71 11.17 -9.89 3.84
C PRO A 71 10.69 -11.07 2.99
N VAL A 72 10.01 -12.04 3.61
CA VAL A 72 9.48 -13.23 2.92
C VAL A 72 8.49 -12.85 1.80
N VAL A 73 7.66 -11.84 2.01
CA VAL A 73 6.66 -11.40 1.01
C VAL A 73 7.36 -10.67 -0.14
N ILE A 74 8.33 -9.80 0.18
CA ILE A 74 9.11 -9.09 -0.82
C ILE A 74 9.92 -10.06 -1.67
N ASP A 75 10.62 -11.00 -1.06
CA ASP A 75 11.46 -11.97 -1.78
C ASP A 75 10.61 -12.87 -2.70
N ALA A 76 9.44 -13.32 -2.23
CA ALA A 76 8.51 -14.10 -3.04
C ALA A 76 7.95 -13.28 -4.23
N ALA A 77 7.54 -12.03 -3.99
CA ALA A 77 7.02 -11.15 -5.04
C ALA A 77 8.09 -10.80 -6.09
N VAL A 78 9.32 -10.49 -5.66
CA VAL A 78 10.45 -10.23 -6.55
C VAL A 78 10.82 -11.48 -7.35
N GLY A 79 10.83 -12.65 -6.70
CA GLY A 79 11.05 -13.94 -7.35
C GLY A 79 10.02 -14.21 -8.45
N ALA A 80 8.73 -14.05 -8.14
CA ALA A 80 7.65 -14.22 -9.11
C ALA A 80 7.76 -13.22 -10.28
N ALA A 81 8.03 -11.95 -9.99
CA ALA A 81 8.13 -10.91 -11.02
C ALA A 81 9.23 -11.17 -12.05
N ARG A 82 10.34 -11.84 -11.66
CA ARG A 82 11.42 -12.24 -12.58
C ARG A 82 10.97 -13.26 -13.63
N SER A 83 9.93 -14.04 -13.35
CA SER A 83 9.35 -15.00 -14.29
C SER A 83 8.25 -14.39 -15.17
N GLY A 84 7.93 -13.10 -14.99
CA GLY A 84 6.80 -12.43 -15.63
C GLY A 84 5.64 -12.22 -14.65
N THR A 85 5.00 -11.05 -14.72
CA THR A 85 3.92 -10.66 -13.80
C THR A 85 2.52 -10.99 -14.31
N SER A 86 2.39 -11.43 -15.56
CA SER A 86 1.12 -11.82 -16.17
C SER A 86 1.37 -12.73 -17.37
N PHE A 87 0.54 -13.78 -17.51
CA PHE A 87 0.67 -14.77 -18.58
C PHE A 87 -0.56 -14.87 -19.49
N GLY A 88 -1.71 -14.33 -19.08
CA GLY A 88 -2.98 -14.52 -19.80
C GLY A 88 -3.42 -15.99 -19.91
N ALA A 89 -2.80 -16.88 -19.13
CA ALA A 89 -3.01 -18.31 -19.11
C ALA A 89 -2.85 -18.84 -17.67
N PRO A 90 -3.41 -20.03 -17.36
CA PRO A 90 -3.34 -20.60 -16.01
C PRO A 90 -1.93 -20.91 -15.51
N THR A 91 -1.76 -20.89 -14.19
CA THR A 91 -0.52 -21.17 -13.45
C THR A 91 -0.77 -22.14 -12.29
N GLU A 92 0.25 -22.89 -11.88
CA GLU A 92 0.16 -23.78 -10.70
C GLU A 92 -0.13 -23.01 -9.40
N LEU A 93 0.34 -21.75 -9.31
CA LEU A 93 0.14 -20.88 -8.16
C LEU A 93 -1.33 -20.54 -7.91
N GLU A 94 -2.16 -20.47 -8.96
CA GLU A 94 -3.61 -20.27 -8.81
C GLU A 94 -4.27 -21.45 -8.08
N VAL A 95 -3.87 -22.68 -8.40
CA VAL A 95 -4.38 -23.89 -7.74
C VAL A 95 -3.91 -23.97 -6.29
N GLU A 96 -2.64 -23.63 -6.02
CA GLU A 96 -2.11 -23.59 -4.65
C GLU A 96 -2.84 -22.54 -3.80
N MET A 97 -3.04 -21.34 -4.33
CA MET A 97 -3.73 -20.26 -3.63
C MET A 97 -5.18 -20.62 -3.33
N ALA A 98 -5.90 -21.19 -4.31
CA ALA A 98 -7.28 -21.63 -4.12
C ALA A 98 -7.41 -22.66 -2.99
N ARG A 99 -6.49 -23.63 -2.93
CA ARG A 99 -6.45 -24.63 -1.85
C ARG A 99 -6.25 -23.99 -0.49
N ARG A 100 -5.29 -23.06 -0.37
CA ARG A 100 -5.02 -22.34 0.89
C ARG A 100 -6.24 -21.57 1.39
N VAL A 101 -7.02 -20.96 0.50
CA VAL A 101 -8.24 -20.23 0.87
C VAL A 101 -9.32 -21.17 1.40
N VAL A 102 -9.56 -22.30 0.72
CA VAL A 102 -10.53 -23.32 1.16
C VAL A 102 -10.16 -23.88 2.53
N ASP A 103 -8.88 -24.18 2.75
CA ASP A 103 -8.40 -24.71 4.03
C ASP A 103 -8.50 -23.66 5.16
N ALA A 104 -8.29 -22.38 4.85
CA ALA A 104 -8.32 -21.30 5.84
C ALA A 104 -9.75 -20.88 6.26
N VAL A 105 -10.74 -21.05 5.38
CA VAL A 105 -12.14 -20.71 5.65
C VAL A 105 -13.04 -21.91 5.32
N PRO A 106 -13.14 -22.89 6.23
CA PRO A 106 -14.00 -24.05 6.03
C PRO A 106 -15.47 -23.66 5.94
N SER A 107 -16.21 -24.32 5.04
CA SER A 107 -17.67 -24.15 4.84
C SER A 107 -18.49 -24.97 5.83
#